data_AF-A0A936TVN1-F1
#
_entry.id   AF-A0A936TVN1-F1
#
_cell.length_a   1.000
_cell.length_b   1.000
_cell.length_c   1.000
_cell.angle_alpha   90.00
_cell.angle_beta   90.00
_cell.angle_gamma   90.00
#
_symmetry.space_group_name_H-M   'P 1'
#
loop_
_entity.id
_entity.type
_entity.pdbx_description
1 polymer ?
#
loop_
_entity_poly.entity_id
_entity_poly.type
_entity_poly.pdbx_seq_one_letter_code
_entity_poly.pdbx_strand_id
1 'polypeptide(L)'
;MPAQLERYQEISALSTRMVDAARRGDWDGLIDLERQVAVLRGRLVAEAAPLPDVADGPFEFARVRGLIQQILDDDAEVRRHTEPWMEQIRQLLSGHVSGWRVSAGDAAAQSGGSRTPSR
;
A
#
# COMPACT_ATOMS: atom_id res chain seq x y z
N MET A 1 21.57 -10.47 -22.66
CA MET A 1 21.06 -9.22 -22.03
C MET A 1 19.86 -8.54 -22.71
N PRO A 2 18.99 -9.18 -23.52
CA PRO A 2 17.68 -8.58 -23.88
C PRO A 2 16.59 -8.88 -22.81
N ALA A 3 16.68 -10.04 -22.15
CA ALA A 3 15.67 -10.50 -21.19
C ALA A 3 15.48 -9.58 -19.98
N GLN A 4 16.52 -8.87 -19.52
CA GLN A 4 16.41 -7.95 -18.37
C GLN A 4 15.69 -6.65 -18.75
N LEU A 5 16.03 -6.07 -19.90
CA LEU A 5 15.32 -4.90 -20.43
C LEU A 5 13.85 -5.23 -20.70
N GLU A 6 13.56 -6.38 -21.32
CA GLU A 6 12.20 -6.85 -21.57
C GLU A 6 11.39 -6.97 -20.28
N ARG A 7 11.99 -7.50 -19.20
CA ARG A 7 11.31 -7.56 -17.90
C ARG A 7 11.04 -6.19 -17.29
N TYR A 8 11.97 -5.23 -17.40
CA TYR A 8 11.69 -3.86 -16.94
C TYR A 8 10.58 -3.20 -17.77
N GLN A 9 10.51 -3.46 -19.07
CA GLN A 9 9.42 -2.99 -19.92
C GLN A 9 8.09 -3.62 -19.51
N GLU A 10 8.07 -4.92 -19.22
CA GLU A 10 6.88 -5.63 -18.77
C GLU A 10 6.39 -5.13 -17.40
N ILE A 11 7.30 -4.94 -16.44
CA ILE A 11 6.96 -4.35 -15.13
C ILE A 11 6.42 -2.94 -15.31
N SER A 12 7.08 -2.09 -16.12
CA SER A 12 6.59 -0.73 -16.38
C SER A 12 5.19 -0.73 -16.98
N ALA A 13 4.91 -1.61 -17.95
CA ALA A 13 3.58 -1.72 -18.54
C ALA A 13 2.52 -2.19 -17.52
N LEU A 14 2.87 -3.09 -16.60
CA LEU A 14 1.99 -3.51 -15.51
C LEU A 14 1.76 -2.39 -14.49
N SER A 15 2.80 -1.66 -14.08
CA SER A 15 2.68 -0.51 -13.18
C SER A 15 1.75 0.56 -13.75
N THR A 16 1.82 0.86 -15.05
CA THR A 16 0.86 1.77 -15.70
C THR A 16 -0.57 1.24 -15.64
N ARG A 17 -0.80 -0.06 -15.83
CA ARG A 17 -2.13 -0.67 -15.68
C ARG A 17 -2.62 -0.62 -14.22
N MET A 18 -1.73 -0.71 -13.25
CA MET A 18 -2.07 -0.56 -11.83
C MET A 18 -2.56 0.87 -11.53
N VAL A 19 -1.95 1.89 -12.13
CA VAL A 19 -2.43 3.28 -12.04
C VAL A 19 -3.88 3.37 -12.54
N ASP A 20 -4.16 2.77 -13.69
CA ASP A 20 -5.50 2.78 -14.27
C ASP A 20 -6.53 2.02 -13.41
N ALA A 21 -6.14 0.88 -12.82
CA ALA A 21 -6.98 0.13 -11.88
C ALA A 21 -7.27 0.94 -10.60
N ALA A 22 -6.23 1.56 -10.03
CA ALA A 22 -6.34 2.38 -8.82
C ALA A 22 -7.25 3.61 -9.05
N ARG A 23 -7.13 4.28 -10.20
CA ARG A 23 -8.00 5.40 -10.59
C ARG A 23 -9.47 5.02 -10.71
N ARG A 24 -9.77 3.77 -11.12
CA ARG A 24 -11.13 3.25 -11.22
C ARG A 24 -11.66 2.65 -9.91
N GLY A 25 -10.82 2.54 -8.88
CA GLY A 25 -11.17 1.80 -7.65
C GLY A 25 -11.34 0.29 -7.88
N ASP A 26 -10.72 -0.26 -8.92
CA ASP A 26 -10.74 -1.69 -9.25
C ASP A 26 -9.74 -2.45 -8.38
N TRP A 27 -10.16 -2.75 -7.14
CA TRP A 27 -9.30 -3.37 -6.13
C TRP A 27 -8.89 -4.80 -6.48
N ASP A 28 -9.81 -5.60 -7.04
CA ASP A 28 -9.52 -6.96 -7.45
C ASP A 28 -8.49 -6.97 -8.59
N GLY A 29 -8.69 -6.12 -9.60
CA GLY A 29 -7.73 -5.93 -10.68
C GLY A 29 -6.38 -5.44 -10.20
N LEU A 30 -6.34 -4.54 -9.22
CA LEU A 30 -5.09 -4.05 -8.62
C LEU A 30 -4.32 -5.15 -7.91
N ILE A 31 -4.99 -6.05 -7.17
CA ILE A 31 -4.37 -7.19 -6.49
C ILE A 31 -3.79 -8.19 -7.51
N ASP A 32 -4.51 -8.48 -8.58
CA ASP A 32 -4.04 -9.40 -9.62
C ASP A 32 -2.86 -8.84 -10.40
N LEU A 33 -2.83 -7.53 -10.63
CA LEU A 33 -1.69 -6.85 -11.24
C LEU A 33 -0.45 -6.86 -10.32
N GLU A 34 -0.62 -6.58 -9.02
CA GLU A 34 0.50 -6.63 -8.06
C GLU A 34 1.12 -8.02 -7.99
N ARG A 35 0.32 -9.10 -8.04
CA ARG A 35 0.84 -10.47 -8.08
C ARG A 35 1.74 -10.71 -9.29
N GLN A 36 1.36 -10.20 -10.46
CA GLN A 36 2.16 -10.33 -11.68
C GLN A 36 3.48 -9.56 -11.57
N VAL A 37 3.43 -8.32 -11.07
CA VAL A 37 4.63 -7.50 -10.81
C VAL A 37 5.56 -8.19 -9.81
N ALA A 38 5.02 -8.75 -8.73
CA ALA A 38 5.81 -9.46 -7.72
C ALA A 38 6.55 -10.67 -8.28
N VAL A 39 5.93 -11.44 -9.19
CA VAL A 39 6.58 -12.56 -9.88
C VAL A 39 7.75 -12.10 -10.75
N LEU A 40 7.55 -11.05 -11.54
CA LEU A 40 8.61 -10.51 -12.42
C LEU A 40 9.77 -9.90 -11.62
N ARG A 41 9.45 -9.15 -10.56
CA ARG A 41 10.44 -8.62 -9.61
C ARG A 41 11.23 -9.73 -8.94
N GLY A 42 10.55 -10.81 -8.51
CA GLY A 42 11.19 -11.98 -7.92
C GLY A 42 12.20 -12.63 -8.87
N ARG A 43 11.89 -12.72 -10.17
CA ARG A 43 12.81 -13.22 -11.19
C ARG A 43 14.04 -12.33 -11.38
N LEU A 44 13.83 -11.00 -11.43
CA LEU A 44 14.95 -10.04 -11.51
C LEU A 44 15.93 -10.19 -10.34
N VAL A 45 15.40 -10.37 -9.12
CA VAL A 45 16.21 -10.56 -7.91
C VAL A 45 16.90 -11.93 -7.92
N ALA A 46 16.19 -12.99 -8.28
CA ALA A 46 16.73 -14.36 -8.26
C ALA A 46 17.85 -14.57 -9.29
N GLU A 47 17.78 -13.91 -10.44
CA GLU A 47 18.83 -13.98 -11.46
C GLU A 47 20.09 -13.22 -11.07
N ALA A 48 20.08 -12.48 -9.95
CA ALA A 48 21.18 -11.65 -9.46
C ALA A 48 21.83 -10.80 -10.58
N ALA A 49 21.04 -10.44 -11.60
CA ALA A 49 21.54 -9.75 -12.77
C ALA A 49 22.00 -8.36 -12.31
N PRO A 50 23.27 -8.00 -12.53
CA PRO A 50 23.73 -6.65 -12.28
C PRO A 50 22.81 -5.66 -12.99
N LEU A 51 22.55 -4.52 -12.36
CA LEU A 51 22.00 -3.40 -13.11
C LEU A 51 22.99 -3.07 -14.23
N PRO A 52 22.50 -2.74 -15.44
CA PRO A 52 23.39 -2.27 -16.49
C PRO A 52 24.18 -1.08 -15.97
N ASP A 53 25.46 -1.03 -16.30
CA ASP A 53 26.32 0.13 -16.06
C ASP A 53 26.45 0.94 -17.38
N VAL A 54 26.84 2.20 -17.27
CA VAL A 54 27.18 3.07 -18.41
C VAL A 54 28.25 2.40 -19.29
N ALA A 55 29.14 1.60 -18.68
CA ALA A 55 30.16 0.81 -19.36
C ALA A 55 29.60 -0.31 -20.25
N ASP A 56 28.42 -0.85 -19.94
CA ASP A 56 27.77 -1.91 -20.72
C ASP A 56 27.05 -1.37 -21.97
N GLY A 57 26.87 -0.04 -22.05
CA GLY A 57 26.25 0.64 -23.17
C GLY A 57 25.39 1.82 -22.69
N PRO A 58 25.74 3.07 -23.03
CA PRO A 58 25.05 4.26 -22.50
C PRO A 58 23.58 4.32 -22.90
N PHE A 59 23.21 3.75 -24.05
CA PHE A 59 21.82 3.72 -24.52
C PHE A 59 20.96 2.74 -23.70
N GLU A 60 21.45 1.52 -23.47
CA GLU A 60 20.74 0.51 -22.69
C GLU A 60 20.60 0.93 -21.23
N PHE A 61 21.68 1.50 -20.66
CA PHE A 61 21.65 2.10 -19.33
C PHE A 61 20.57 3.18 -19.21
N ALA A 62 20.55 4.14 -20.14
CA ALA A 62 19.56 5.21 -20.14
C ALA A 62 18.12 4.68 -20.25
N ARG A 63 17.92 3.62 -21.04
CA ARG A 63 16.61 3.00 -21.23
C ARG A 63 16.12 2.28 -19.97
N VAL A 64 16.96 1.44 -19.36
CA VAL A 64 16.62 0.78 -18.09
C VAL A 64 16.37 1.80 -16.99
N ARG A 65 17.19 2.84 -16.88
CA ARG A 65 16.99 3.94 -15.94
C ARG A 65 15.65 4.64 -16.15
N GLY A 66 15.27 4.92 -17.40
CA GLY A 66 13.99 5.52 -17.74
C GLY A 66 12.79 4.65 -17.31
N LEU A 67 12.87 3.34 -17.53
CA LEU A 67 11.83 2.39 -17.11
C LEU A 67 11.71 2.33 -15.58
N ILE A 68 12.83 2.31 -14.85
CA ILE A 68 12.81 2.34 -13.39
C ILE A 68 12.14 3.62 -12.88
N GLN A 69 12.45 4.78 -13.46
CA GLN A 69 11.81 6.03 -13.07
C GLN A 69 10.29 5.99 -13.30
N GLN A 70 9.85 5.49 -14.47
CA GLN A 70 8.42 5.34 -14.77
C GLN A 70 7.72 4.42 -13.75
N ILE A 71 8.34 3.28 -13.40
CA ILE A 71 7.79 2.36 -12.38
C ILE A 71 7.61 3.08 -11.03
N LEU A 72 8.60 3.85 -10.60
CA LEU A 72 8.53 4.59 -9.34
C LEU A 72 7.45 5.68 -9.35
N ASP A 73 7.30 6.38 -10.47
CA ASP A 73 6.27 7.40 -10.65
C ASP A 73 4.87 6.79 -10.66
N ASP A 74 4.69 5.66 -11.35
CA ASP A 74 3.44 4.89 -11.37
C ASP A 74 3.09 4.35 -9.97
N ASP A 75 4.05 3.79 -9.23
CA ASP A 75 3.85 3.34 -7.85
C ASP A 75 3.43 4.48 -6.91
N ALA A 76 4.00 5.67 -7.08
CA ALA A 76 3.61 6.86 -6.32
C ALA A 76 2.17 7.29 -6.65
N GLU A 77 1.77 7.20 -7.92
CA GLU A 77 0.41 7.50 -8.36
C GLU A 77 -0.59 6.47 -7.83
N VAL A 78 -0.28 5.17 -7.86
CA VAL A 78 -1.12 4.13 -7.23
C VAL A 78 -1.37 4.48 -5.75
N ARG A 79 -0.30 4.77 -4.99
CA ARG A 79 -0.41 5.14 -3.57
C ARG A 79 -1.33 6.33 -3.31
N ARG A 80 -1.29 7.35 -4.17
CA ARG A 80 -2.19 8.52 -4.06
C ARG A 80 -3.66 8.16 -4.12
N HIS A 81 -4.03 7.15 -4.90
CA HIS A 81 -5.42 6.69 -5.01
C HIS A 81 -5.78 5.69 -3.90
N THR A 82 -4.82 4.90 -3.42
CA THR A 82 -5.10 3.83 -2.45
C THR A 82 -4.98 4.23 -0.98
N GLU A 83 -4.03 5.10 -0.63
CA GLU A 83 -3.77 5.50 0.76
C GLU A 83 -4.91 6.29 1.43
N PRO A 84 -5.62 7.21 0.74
CA PRO A 84 -6.69 7.99 1.39
C PRO A 84 -7.84 7.13 1.90
N TRP A 85 -8.26 6.12 1.14
CA TRP A 85 -9.33 5.21 1.54
C TRP A 85 -8.91 4.30 2.71
N MET A 86 -7.65 3.83 2.70
CA MET A 86 -7.09 3.08 3.83
C MET A 86 -7.09 3.89 5.13
N GLU A 87 -6.80 5.18 5.04
CA GLU A 87 -6.85 6.08 6.19
C GLU A 87 -8.30 6.28 6.70
N GLN A 88 -9.27 6.40 5.80
CA GLN A 88 -10.69 6.44 6.17
C GLN A 88 -11.15 5.16 6.88
N ILE A 89 -10.73 3.98 6.41
CA ILE A 89 -11.02 2.71 7.08
C ILE A 89 -10.41 2.66 8.47
N ARG A 90 -9.14 3.09 8.63
CA ARG A 90 -8.49 3.15 9.95
C ARG A 90 -9.26 4.03 10.92
N GLN A 91 -9.73 5.19 10.47
CA GLN A 91 -10.55 6.10 11.29
C GLN A 91 -11.89 5.46 11.68
N LEU A 92 -12.58 4.80 10.75
CA LEU A 92 -13.84 4.10 11.03
C LEU A 92 -13.65 2.96 12.06
N LEU A 93 -12.61 2.14 11.88
CA LEU A 93 -12.29 1.05 12.80
C LEU A 93 -11.87 1.57 14.19
N SER A 94 -11.12 2.68 14.24
CA SER A 94 -10.69 3.31 15.50
C SER A 94 -11.85 3.99 16.24
N GLY A 95 -12.82 4.54 15.50
CA GLY A 95 -14.06 5.09 16.04
C GLY A 95 -14.96 4.02 16.68
N HIS A 96 -15.03 2.83 16.08
CA HIS A 96 -15.83 1.71 16.63
C HIS A 96 -15.21 1.09 17.90
N VAL A 97 -13.88 1.03 18.02
CA VAL A 97 -13.20 0.50 19.23
C VAL A 97 -13.42 1.40 20.45
N SER A 98 -13.66 2.69 20.25
CA SER A 98 -13.88 3.66 21.34
C SER A 98 -15.29 3.58 21.94
N GLY A 99 -16.27 3.01 21.23
CA GLY A 99 -17.67 2.93 21.65
C GLY A 99 -17.97 1.85 22.70
N TRP A 100 -17.08 0.89 22.94
CA TRP A 100 -17.33 -0.21 23.88
C TRP A 100 -16.77 0.02 25.29
N ARG A 101 -16.12 1.16 25.56
CA ARG A 101 -15.39 1.38 26.82
C ARG A 101 -15.99 2.43 27.76
N VAL A 102 -17.29 2.74 27.62
CA VAL A 102 -18.03 3.56 28.59
C VAL A 102 -19.40 2.92 28.86
N SER A 103 -19.42 1.82 29.62
CA SER A 103 -20.65 1.34 30.31
C SER A 103 -20.36 0.51 31.57
N ALA A 104 -19.13 0.49 32.09
CA ALA A 104 -18.77 -0.24 33.32
C ALA A 104 -18.48 0.66 34.53
N GLY A 105 -18.77 1.96 34.46
CA GLY A 105 -18.39 2.95 35.49
C GLY A 105 -19.51 3.55 36.35
N ASP A 106 -20.76 3.59 35.87
CA ASP A 106 -21.81 4.44 36.49
C ASP A 106 -22.84 3.71 37.37
N ALA A 107 -22.51 2.51 37.89
CA ALA A 107 -23.44 1.75 38.75
C ALA A 107 -23.11 1.81 40.26
N ALA A 108 -22.03 2.48 40.70
CA ALA A 108 -21.54 2.38 42.09
C ALA A 108 -21.72 3.62 42.98
N ALA A 109 -22.40 4.69 42.53
CA ALA A 109 -22.44 5.96 43.26
C ALA A 109 -23.83 6.41 43.77
N GLN A 110 -24.87 5.56 43.72
CA GLN A 110 -26.23 5.92 44.16
C GLN A 110 -26.84 4.90 45.13
N SER A 111 -26.18 4.64 46.26
CA SER A 111 -26.88 4.15 47.45
C SER A 111 -26.10 4.50 48.71
N GLY A 112 -26.54 5.53 49.43
CA GLY A 112 -25.95 5.91 50.71
C GLY A 112 -26.56 7.16 51.30
N GLY A 113 -27.89 7.28 51.24
CA GLY A 113 -28.64 8.37 51.86
C GLY A 113 -28.48 8.37 53.38
N SER A 114 -28.27 9.59 53.89
CA SER A 114 -28.32 10.04 55.27
C SER A 114 -29.44 9.45 56.12
N ARG A 115 -29.11 9.04 57.36
CA ARG A 115 -29.98 9.11 58.55
C ARG A 115 -29.14 9.19 59.83
N THR A 116 -29.04 10.39 60.40
CA THR A 116 -29.04 10.62 61.86
C THR A 116 -30.52 10.72 62.32
N PRO A 117 -30.90 10.79 63.62
CA PRO A 117 -30.13 10.73 64.88
C PRO A 117 -30.77 9.80 65.97
N SER A 118 -30.21 9.87 67.19
CA SER A 118 -30.70 9.49 68.54
C SER A 118 -29.70 8.55 69.23
N ARG A 119 -29.18 8.81 70.43
CA ARG A 119 -29.80 9.34 71.66
C ARG A 119 -28.71 9.90 72.57
#